data_AF-A0A972GGM6-F1
#
_entry.id   AF-A0A972GGM6-F1
#
_cell.length_a   1.000
_cell.length_b   1.000
_cell.length_c   1.000
_cell.angle_alpha   90.00
_cell.angle_beta   90.00
_cell.angle_gamma   90.00
#
_symmetry.space_group_name_H-M   'P 1'
#
loop_
_entity.id
_entity.type
_entity.pdbx_description
1 polymer ?
#
loop_
_entity_poly.entity_id
_entity_poly.type
_entity_poly.pdbx_seq_one_letter_code
_entity_poly.pdbx_strand_id
1 'polypeptide(L)'
;MSQEIPIDEIEQHLVTLRAKAPPDTELIDIYNQIAEHRYVDVQRKLVVSQEAYDLAQSLNDIPRLVRSLVNICLSYSAQAQVEMVLPRANEVLTLLESSPDPHLEAHIYFCFAQSNRLMGQYSHLFSYGSQALRLYQQVGDRDNEAETLNEMSIGYVFLGQMDQALTFFHKALHIYRATNNTAKQANMLNNIAFTYLQQGMLEQARTTIEESLQILRTPYSLDTMCEILLNLGEIDIAERYAQEAHALNHSEDGSVRFQDAEVAILHNLARIYQRQRMFDQTKKHYEAALACSITNNLKQSQTEVLQDLVTFYEEQNDIEQALSYFKHFHNLEKELFNEESNQKIRNLQVMHETETARREASIFQQENLKLEQTITALEQTKSELQTALTEVEQRAEEQMQLLAENERQRQTISELNLPVLPLTETIMIMPLIGKLDTNRLQQLQERALSAIHRTATTHVLLDITGVSIVDTQVAQGIIAVVQATRLLGAEVILVGIRPEVAQAIVSLGLDLRGVQTTANLQAALRSLGLLKSVRSPQFRGIKAKA
;
A
#
# COMPACT_ATOMS: atom_id res chain seq x y z
N MET A 1 -4.42 38.31 17.81
CA MET A 1 -4.83 38.98 16.56
C MET A 1 -3.81 40.06 16.25
N SER A 2 -2.92 39.81 15.29
CA SER A 2 -2.52 40.89 14.39
C SER A 2 -3.78 41.28 13.60
N GLN A 3 -4.08 42.56 13.48
CA GLN A 3 -5.03 43.00 12.46
C GLN A 3 -4.34 42.81 11.10
N GLU A 4 -5.03 42.18 10.15
CA GLU A 4 -4.58 42.09 8.76
C GLU A 4 -4.49 43.53 8.23
N ILE A 5 -3.36 43.90 7.61
CA ILE A 5 -3.10 45.28 7.18
C ILE A 5 -4.11 45.63 6.06
N PRO A 6 -4.81 46.79 6.11
CA PRO A 6 -5.75 47.16 5.07
C PRO A 6 -5.10 47.14 3.68
N ILE A 7 -5.76 46.53 2.69
CA ILE A 7 -5.21 46.39 1.33
C ILE A 7 -4.80 47.73 0.70
N ASP A 8 -5.54 48.80 0.99
CA ASP A 8 -5.23 50.15 0.51
C ASP A 8 -3.87 50.67 1.03
N GLU A 9 -3.46 50.28 2.24
CA GLU A 9 -2.15 50.63 2.79
C GLU A 9 -1.03 49.83 2.10
N ILE A 10 -1.27 48.55 1.80
CA ILE A 10 -0.33 47.68 1.09
C ILE A 10 -0.14 48.15 -0.36
N GLU A 11 -1.23 48.48 -1.07
CA GLU A 11 -1.20 49.01 -2.44
C GLU A 11 -0.57 50.41 -2.50
N GLN A 12 -0.82 51.30 -1.53
CA GLN A 12 -0.10 52.58 -1.42
C GLN A 12 1.40 52.39 -1.20
N HIS A 13 1.78 51.40 -0.39
CA HIS A 13 3.18 51.06 -0.17
C HIS A 13 3.82 50.47 -1.45
N LEU A 14 3.10 49.62 -2.19
CA LEU A 14 3.53 49.12 -3.51
C LEU A 14 3.82 50.27 -4.49
N VAL A 15 2.91 51.25 -4.60
CA VAL A 15 3.11 52.44 -5.47
C VAL A 15 4.38 53.20 -5.06
N THR A 16 4.63 53.33 -3.77
CA THR A 16 5.82 54.00 -3.22
C THR A 16 7.11 53.24 -3.52
N LEU A 17 7.10 51.90 -3.45
CA LEU A 17 8.25 51.06 -3.78
C LEU A 17 8.53 51.02 -5.29
N ARG A 18 7.50 50.92 -6.14
CA ARG A 18 7.63 50.99 -7.61
C ARG A 18 8.28 52.30 -8.10
N ALA A 19 8.18 53.38 -7.34
CA ALA A 19 8.82 54.66 -7.65
C ALA A 19 10.31 54.73 -7.24
N LYS A 20 10.81 53.77 -6.46
CA LYS A 20 12.24 53.64 -6.10
C LYS A 20 12.96 52.76 -7.12
N ALA A 21 14.22 53.08 -7.41
CA ALA A 21 15.10 52.25 -8.24
C ALA A 21 16.44 52.02 -7.51
N PRO A 22 17.03 50.81 -7.60
CA PRO A 22 16.50 49.60 -8.25
C PRO A 22 15.39 48.91 -7.42
N PRO A 23 14.57 48.03 -8.03
CA PRO A 23 13.70 47.14 -7.29
C PRO A 23 14.51 46.12 -6.48
N ASP A 24 14.09 45.85 -5.25
CA ASP A 24 14.72 44.94 -4.29
C ASP A 24 13.70 43.88 -3.83
N THR A 25 14.18 42.90 -3.08
CA THR A 25 13.44 41.89 -2.31
C THR A 25 12.20 42.41 -1.57
N GLU A 26 12.26 43.63 -1.03
CA GLU A 26 11.12 44.33 -0.40
C GLU A 26 9.90 44.43 -1.34
N LEU A 27 10.12 44.68 -2.64
CA LEU A 27 9.03 44.77 -3.63
C LEU A 27 8.39 43.39 -3.91
N ILE A 28 9.19 42.32 -3.91
CA ILE A 28 8.69 40.95 -4.08
C ILE A 28 7.82 40.53 -2.88
N ASP A 29 8.23 40.91 -1.67
CA ASP A 29 7.47 40.60 -0.46
C ASP A 29 6.12 41.30 -0.41
N ILE A 30 6.04 42.54 -0.90
CA ILE A 30 4.76 43.28 -0.99
C ILE A 30 3.83 42.69 -2.06
N TYR A 31 4.35 42.28 -3.22
CA TYR A 31 3.52 41.55 -4.19
C TYR A 31 2.95 40.24 -3.63
N ASN A 32 3.76 39.47 -2.89
CA ASN A 32 3.30 38.25 -2.24
C ASN A 32 2.29 38.53 -1.11
N GLN A 33 2.47 39.61 -0.33
CA GLN A 33 1.45 40.04 0.65
C GLN A 33 0.11 40.38 -0.03
N ILE A 34 0.11 41.05 -1.18
CA ILE A 34 -1.12 41.33 -1.95
C ILE A 34 -1.73 40.03 -2.50
N ALA A 35 -0.91 39.08 -2.95
CA ALA A 35 -1.39 37.76 -3.40
C ALA A 35 -2.03 36.94 -2.27
N GLU A 36 -1.44 36.99 -1.08
CA GLU A 36 -1.90 36.25 0.12
C GLU A 36 -3.14 36.89 0.74
N HIS A 37 -3.30 38.22 0.66
CA HIS A 37 -4.35 38.99 1.33
C HIS A 37 -5.78 38.53 0.98
N ARG A 38 -6.65 38.43 2.00
CA ARG A 38 -7.98 37.79 1.88
C ARG A 38 -8.93 38.47 0.89
N TYR A 39 -8.90 39.80 0.79
CA TYR A 39 -9.89 40.60 0.06
C TYR A 39 -9.48 41.00 -1.37
N VAL A 40 -8.41 40.42 -1.90
CA VAL A 40 -7.94 40.67 -3.28
C VAL A 40 -8.56 39.65 -4.22
N ASP A 41 -9.05 40.08 -5.38
CA ASP A 41 -9.64 39.18 -6.37
C ASP A 41 -8.58 38.26 -7.02
N VAL A 42 -9.02 37.11 -7.51
CA VAL A 42 -8.11 36.05 -8.00
C VAL A 42 -7.31 36.50 -9.25
N GLN A 43 -7.82 37.42 -10.07
CA GLN A 43 -7.08 37.93 -11.23
C GLN A 43 -5.97 38.88 -10.78
N ARG A 44 -6.27 39.80 -9.85
CA ARG A 44 -5.25 40.68 -9.24
C ARG A 44 -4.18 39.86 -8.53
N LYS A 45 -4.57 38.82 -7.76
CA LYS A 45 -3.64 37.86 -7.13
C LYS A 45 -2.71 37.20 -8.13
N LEU A 46 -3.23 36.67 -9.24
CA LEU A 46 -2.43 36.05 -10.28
C LEU A 46 -1.43 37.04 -10.91
N VAL A 47 -1.87 38.26 -11.22
CA VAL A 47 -1.02 39.32 -11.80
C VAL A 47 0.14 39.68 -10.87
N VAL A 48 -0.12 39.98 -9.59
CA VAL A 48 0.98 40.34 -8.66
C VAL A 48 1.90 39.17 -8.36
N SER A 49 1.39 37.93 -8.36
CA SER A 49 2.21 36.74 -8.17
C SER A 49 3.15 36.48 -9.35
N GLN A 50 2.73 36.80 -10.58
CA GLN A 50 3.59 36.75 -11.76
C GLN A 50 4.65 37.87 -11.72
N GLU A 51 4.29 39.11 -11.35
CA GLU A 51 5.25 40.20 -11.17
C GLU A 51 6.29 39.88 -10.07
N ALA A 52 5.87 39.20 -9.00
CA ALA A 52 6.75 38.70 -7.94
C ALA A 52 7.70 37.61 -8.44
N TYR A 53 7.19 36.64 -9.21
CA TYR A 53 7.98 35.55 -9.80
C TYR A 53 9.05 36.06 -10.75
N ASP A 54 8.68 36.93 -11.71
CA ASP A 54 9.61 37.46 -12.72
C ASP A 54 10.76 38.24 -12.05
N LEU A 55 10.43 39.04 -11.01
CA LEU A 55 11.43 39.78 -10.25
C LEU A 55 12.32 38.86 -9.40
N ALA A 56 11.75 37.89 -8.68
CA ALA A 56 12.51 36.90 -7.90
C ALA A 56 13.45 36.07 -8.78
N GLN A 57 13.00 35.68 -9.98
CA GLN A 57 13.82 34.99 -10.97
C GLN A 57 14.98 35.86 -11.44
N SER A 58 14.75 37.15 -11.72
CA SER A 58 15.81 38.08 -12.13
C SER A 58 16.89 38.29 -11.06
N LEU A 59 16.52 38.21 -9.78
CA LEU A 59 17.42 38.33 -8.63
C LEU A 59 18.04 36.98 -8.19
N ASN A 60 17.58 35.86 -8.75
CA ASN A 60 17.90 34.49 -8.32
C ASN A 60 17.57 34.20 -6.84
N ASP A 61 16.50 34.82 -6.32
CA ASP A 61 15.99 34.58 -4.95
C ASP A 61 15.05 33.37 -4.93
N ILE A 62 15.62 32.17 -4.68
CA ILE A 62 14.86 30.91 -4.69
C ILE A 62 13.71 30.91 -3.66
N PRO A 63 13.90 31.27 -2.37
CA PRO A 63 12.80 31.31 -1.40
C PRO A 63 11.61 32.17 -1.85
N ARG A 64 11.85 33.39 -2.36
CA ARG A 64 10.76 34.26 -2.82
C ARG A 64 10.16 33.81 -4.15
N LEU A 65 10.96 33.22 -5.04
CA LEU A 65 10.46 32.61 -6.27
C LEU A 65 9.50 31.44 -5.97
N VAL A 66 9.84 30.60 -5.00
CA VAL A 66 8.99 29.49 -4.53
C VAL A 66 7.66 30.01 -3.97
N ARG A 67 7.68 31.01 -3.07
CA ARG A 67 6.45 31.62 -2.54
C ARG A 67 5.56 32.21 -3.65
N SER A 68 6.17 32.87 -4.63
CA SER A 68 5.47 33.44 -5.78
C SER A 68 4.83 32.35 -6.67
N LEU A 69 5.53 31.23 -6.92
CA LEU A 69 4.97 30.07 -7.62
C LEU A 69 3.80 29.42 -6.87
N VAL A 70 3.86 29.31 -5.55
CA VAL A 70 2.75 28.80 -4.72
C VAL A 70 1.51 29.68 -4.88
N ASN A 71 1.68 31.01 -4.82
CA ASN A 71 0.60 31.96 -5.01
C ASN A 71 0.00 31.91 -6.44
N ILE A 72 0.82 31.65 -7.47
CA ILE A 72 0.36 31.32 -8.83
C ILE A 72 -0.46 30.02 -8.84
N CYS A 73 0.02 28.94 -8.20
CA CYS A 73 -0.69 27.65 -8.15
C CYS A 73 -2.06 27.76 -7.46
N LEU A 74 -2.14 28.48 -6.35
CA LEU A 74 -3.40 28.76 -5.66
C LEU A 74 -4.37 29.58 -6.55
N SER A 75 -3.85 30.59 -7.25
CA SER A 75 -4.65 31.44 -8.14
C SER A 75 -5.20 30.68 -9.36
N TYR A 76 -4.45 29.71 -9.91
CA TYR A 76 -4.94 28.81 -10.95
C TYR A 76 -5.92 27.76 -10.40
N SER A 77 -5.69 27.24 -9.19
CA SER A 77 -6.57 26.27 -8.53
C SER A 77 -7.95 26.88 -8.24
N ALA A 78 -7.98 28.11 -7.74
CA ALA A 78 -9.21 28.88 -7.53
C ALA A 78 -9.97 29.22 -8.83
N GLN A 79 -9.32 29.16 -9.99
CA GLN A 79 -9.94 29.29 -11.32
C GLN A 79 -10.23 27.93 -11.99
N ALA A 80 -10.06 26.81 -11.27
CA ALA A 80 -10.17 25.44 -11.78
C ALA A 80 -9.25 25.11 -12.98
N GLN A 81 -8.16 25.87 -13.19
CA GLN A 81 -7.22 25.70 -14.31
C GLN A 81 -6.19 24.59 -14.03
N VAL A 82 -6.66 23.36 -13.84
CA VAL A 82 -5.85 22.20 -13.42
C VAL A 82 -4.60 21.99 -14.27
N GLU A 83 -4.70 22.17 -15.59
CA GLU A 83 -3.59 22.01 -16.54
C GLU A 83 -2.41 22.97 -16.26
N MET A 84 -2.69 24.15 -15.69
CA MET A 84 -1.68 25.15 -15.33
C MET A 84 -1.08 24.91 -13.94
N VAL A 85 -1.85 24.30 -13.02
CA VAL A 85 -1.43 24.01 -11.64
C VAL A 85 -0.36 22.92 -11.61
N LEU A 86 -0.63 21.75 -12.22
CA LEU A 86 0.22 20.56 -12.09
C LEU A 86 1.71 20.76 -12.46
N PRO A 87 2.09 21.41 -13.58
CA PRO A 87 3.51 21.60 -13.90
C PRO A 87 4.20 22.55 -12.92
N ARG A 88 3.52 23.63 -12.48
CA ARG A 88 4.07 24.61 -11.53
C ARG A 88 4.17 24.05 -10.11
N ALA A 89 3.21 23.24 -9.70
CA ALA A 89 3.22 22.53 -8.42
C ALA A 89 4.41 21.56 -8.32
N ASN A 90 4.73 20.85 -9.41
CA ASN A 90 5.93 20.00 -9.48
C ASN A 90 7.23 20.82 -9.47
N GLU A 91 7.30 21.94 -10.20
CA GLU A 91 8.43 22.89 -10.15
C GLU A 91 8.71 23.35 -8.70
N VAL A 92 7.66 23.67 -7.94
CA VAL A 92 7.79 24.04 -6.52
C VAL A 92 8.32 22.90 -5.65
N LEU A 93 7.80 21.67 -5.77
CA LEU A 93 8.28 20.55 -4.96
C LEU A 93 9.78 20.30 -5.17
N THR A 94 10.27 20.33 -6.41
CA THR A 94 11.71 20.18 -6.71
C THR A 94 12.56 21.32 -6.11
N LEU A 95 12.05 22.55 -6.06
CA LEU A 95 12.75 23.66 -5.43
C LEU A 95 12.75 23.55 -3.89
N LEU A 96 11.65 23.07 -3.30
CA LEU A 96 11.53 22.85 -1.85
C LEU A 96 12.47 21.75 -1.32
N GLU A 97 12.90 20.78 -2.14
CA GLU A 97 13.96 19.82 -1.76
C GLU A 97 15.26 20.53 -1.31
N SER A 98 15.55 21.69 -1.92
CA SER A 98 16.75 22.50 -1.61
C SER A 98 16.54 23.54 -0.51
N SER A 99 15.28 23.88 -0.21
CA SER A 99 14.89 24.90 0.77
C SER A 99 13.54 24.55 1.40
N PRO A 100 13.49 23.61 2.37
CA PRO A 100 12.24 23.10 2.90
C PRO A 100 11.43 24.15 3.66
N ASP A 101 10.17 24.35 3.25
CA ASP A 101 9.17 25.14 3.97
C ASP A 101 7.87 24.33 4.06
N PRO A 102 7.50 23.80 5.25
CA PRO A 102 6.34 22.93 5.40
C PRO A 102 5.00 23.65 5.22
N HIS A 103 4.94 24.99 5.27
CA HIS A 103 3.71 25.74 5.03
C HIS A 103 3.46 25.88 3.52
N LEU A 104 4.50 26.21 2.76
CA LEU A 104 4.45 26.26 1.30
C LEU A 104 4.27 24.86 0.68
N GLU A 105 4.89 23.83 1.26
CA GLU A 105 4.67 22.42 0.88
C GLU A 105 3.20 22.00 1.09
N ALA A 106 2.58 22.41 2.21
CA ALA A 106 1.16 22.17 2.47
C ALA A 106 0.26 22.83 1.43
N HIS A 107 0.56 24.07 1.01
CA HIS A 107 -0.17 24.77 -0.04
C HIS A 107 -0.13 24.04 -1.38
N ILE A 108 1.01 23.44 -1.73
CA ILE A 108 1.14 22.65 -2.96
C ILE A 108 0.38 21.33 -2.87
N TYR A 109 0.45 20.59 -1.76
CA TYR A 109 -0.37 19.39 -1.59
C TYR A 109 -1.87 19.70 -1.58
N PHE A 110 -2.27 20.87 -1.07
CA PHE A 110 -3.64 21.35 -1.17
C PHE A 110 -4.05 21.68 -2.62
N CYS A 111 -3.18 22.32 -3.42
CA CYS A 111 -3.40 22.54 -4.86
C CYS A 111 -3.54 21.22 -5.63
N PHE A 112 -2.70 20.22 -5.32
CA PHE A 112 -2.83 18.87 -5.87
C PHE A 112 -4.13 18.20 -5.44
N ALA A 113 -4.55 18.36 -4.18
CA ALA A 113 -5.80 17.82 -3.68
C ALA A 113 -7.02 18.37 -4.46
N GLN A 114 -7.14 19.70 -4.60
CA GLN A 114 -8.17 20.35 -5.42
C GLN A 114 -8.14 19.91 -6.88
N SER A 115 -6.95 19.92 -7.49
CA SER A 115 -6.73 19.51 -8.89
C SER A 115 -7.23 18.09 -9.13
N ASN A 116 -6.92 17.17 -8.20
CA ASN A 116 -7.37 15.79 -8.28
C ASN A 116 -8.86 15.65 -8.04
N ARG A 117 -9.50 16.43 -7.15
CA ARG A 117 -10.97 16.46 -7.03
C ARG A 117 -11.63 16.86 -8.36
N LEU A 118 -11.12 17.89 -9.03
CA LEU A 118 -11.66 18.37 -10.31
C LEU A 118 -11.50 17.35 -11.45
N MET A 119 -10.46 16.52 -11.40
CA MET A 119 -10.29 15.36 -12.29
C MET A 119 -11.04 14.10 -11.83
N GLY A 120 -11.76 14.16 -10.69
CA GLY A 120 -12.38 13.04 -9.98
C GLY A 120 -11.40 11.92 -9.53
N GLN A 121 -10.13 12.26 -9.35
CA GLN A 121 -9.10 11.40 -8.78
C GLN A 121 -9.13 11.43 -7.24
N TYR A 122 -10.23 10.95 -6.66
CA TYR A 122 -10.48 10.96 -5.22
C TYR A 122 -9.40 10.22 -4.37
N SER A 123 -8.72 9.20 -4.91
CA SER A 123 -7.52 8.55 -4.32
C SER A 123 -6.44 9.58 -3.99
N HIS A 124 -6.02 10.30 -5.03
CA HIS A 124 -5.01 11.34 -4.98
C HIS A 124 -5.48 12.55 -4.16
N LEU A 125 -6.76 12.96 -4.27
CA LEU A 125 -7.37 13.95 -3.37
C LEU A 125 -7.17 13.59 -1.90
N PHE A 126 -7.53 12.37 -1.48
CA PHE A 126 -7.40 11.97 -0.08
C PHE A 126 -5.94 11.78 0.35
N SER A 127 -5.06 11.32 -0.55
CA SER A 127 -3.62 11.18 -0.27
C SER A 127 -2.97 12.55 -0.05
N TYR A 128 -3.06 13.46 -1.03
CA TYR A 128 -2.50 14.80 -0.94
C TYR A 128 -3.20 15.65 0.11
N GLY A 129 -4.52 15.54 0.26
CA GLY A 129 -5.27 16.19 1.34
C GLY A 129 -4.81 15.73 2.72
N SER A 130 -4.49 14.45 2.92
CA SER A 130 -3.94 13.96 4.19
C SER A 130 -2.50 14.45 4.46
N GLN A 131 -1.72 14.73 3.42
CA GLN A 131 -0.38 15.32 3.53
C GLN A 131 -0.48 16.81 3.89
N ALA A 132 -1.28 17.58 3.14
CA ALA A 132 -1.58 18.98 3.44
C ALA A 132 -2.14 19.17 4.85
N LEU A 133 -3.14 18.36 5.25
CA LEU A 133 -3.76 18.43 6.57
C LEU A 133 -2.74 18.24 7.71
N ARG A 134 -1.82 17.26 7.55
CA ARG A 134 -0.76 17.00 8.53
C ARG A 134 0.20 18.19 8.65
N LEU A 135 0.62 18.75 7.52
CA LEU A 135 1.54 19.90 7.52
C LEU A 135 0.87 21.16 8.08
N TYR A 136 -0.39 21.45 7.71
CA TYR A 136 -1.16 22.55 8.29
C TYR A 136 -1.34 22.41 9.81
N GLN A 137 -1.59 21.19 10.31
CA GLN A 137 -1.63 20.91 11.75
C GLN A 137 -0.27 21.10 12.43
N GLN A 138 0.84 20.75 11.76
CA GLN A 138 2.21 20.93 12.27
C GLN A 138 2.61 22.40 12.36
N VAL A 139 2.29 23.22 11.36
CA VAL A 139 2.60 24.67 11.34
C VAL A 139 1.54 25.52 12.07
N GLY A 140 0.41 24.93 12.47
CA GLY A 140 -0.64 25.59 13.24
C GLY A 140 -1.65 26.41 12.41
N ASP A 141 -1.69 26.24 11.09
CA ASP A 141 -2.58 26.94 10.18
C ASP A 141 -3.99 26.33 10.21
N ARG A 142 -4.84 26.86 11.09
CA ARG A 142 -6.21 26.38 11.32
C ARG A 142 -7.17 26.68 10.17
N ASP A 143 -7.02 27.81 9.49
CA ASP A 143 -7.96 28.21 8.44
C ASP A 143 -7.78 27.31 7.18
N ASN A 144 -6.56 26.85 6.90
CA ASN A 144 -6.25 25.90 5.84
C ASN A 144 -6.36 24.41 6.27
N GLU A 145 -6.16 24.09 7.56
CA GLU A 145 -6.57 22.77 8.11
C GLU A 145 -8.05 22.49 7.81
N ALA A 146 -8.91 23.46 8.12
CA ALA A 146 -10.34 23.38 7.88
C ALA A 146 -10.71 23.36 6.39
N GLU A 147 -9.95 24.07 5.54
CA GLU A 147 -10.22 24.10 4.09
C GLU A 147 -9.86 22.76 3.45
N THR A 148 -8.78 22.13 3.92
CA THR A 148 -8.39 20.78 3.49
C THR A 148 -9.45 19.75 3.90
N LEU A 149 -10.05 19.88 5.10
CA LEU A 149 -11.18 19.05 5.52
C LEU A 149 -12.43 19.28 4.66
N ASN A 150 -12.71 20.53 4.26
CA ASN A 150 -13.80 20.87 3.33
C ASN A 150 -13.61 20.19 1.97
N GLU A 151 -12.43 20.32 1.35
CA GLU A 151 -12.10 19.66 0.07
C GLU A 151 -12.24 18.13 0.13
N MET A 152 -11.77 17.49 1.22
CA MET A 152 -11.98 16.06 1.45
C MET A 152 -13.47 15.71 1.66
N SER A 153 -14.25 16.57 2.31
CA SER A 153 -15.70 16.37 2.51
C SER A 153 -16.44 16.35 1.18
N ILE A 154 -16.15 17.30 0.29
CA ILE A 154 -16.71 17.35 -1.07
C ILE A 154 -16.34 16.08 -1.85
N GLY A 155 -15.11 15.58 -1.70
CA GLY A 155 -14.70 14.27 -2.24
C GLY A 155 -15.58 13.11 -1.77
N TYR A 156 -15.96 13.07 -0.49
CA TYR A 156 -16.88 12.07 0.04
C TYR A 156 -18.32 12.22 -0.49
N VAL A 157 -18.81 13.46 -0.72
CA VAL A 157 -20.12 13.69 -1.36
C VAL A 157 -20.16 13.08 -2.76
N PHE A 158 -19.14 13.32 -3.59
CA PHE A 158 -19.06 12.74 -4.95
C PHE A 158 -18.94 11.21 -4.97
N LEU A 159 -18.42 10.59 -3.89
CA LEU A 159 -18.41 9.14 -3.71
C LEU A 159 -19.72 8.58 -3.12
N GLY A 160 -20.72 9.41 -2.86
CA GLY A 160 -21.98 9.04 -2.20
C GLY A 160 -21.84 8.71 -0.71
N GLN A 161 -20.70 9.00 -0.10
CA GLN A 161 -20.35 8.66 1.28
C GLN A 161 -20.78 9.79 2.25
N MET A 162 -22.08 10.11 2.22
CA MET A 162 -22.65 11.30 2.86
C MET A 162 -22.36 11.41 4.36
N ASP A 163 -22.42 10.32 5.12
CA ASP A 163 -22.13 10.34 6.57
C ASP A 163 -20.65 10.70 6.86
N GLN A 164 -19.73 10.31 5.97
CA GLN A 164 -18.33 10.67 6.07
C GLN A 164 -18.11 12.13 5.67
N ALA A 165 -18.81 12.62 4.64
CA ALA A 165 -18.80 14.04 4.27
C ALA A 165 -19.28 14.92 5.43
N LEU A 166 -20.45 14.63 6.02
CA LEU A 166 -20.98 15.33 7.20
C LEU A 166 -19.98 15.33 8.37
N THR A 167 -19.33 14.19 8.63
CA THR A 167 -18.31 14.07 9.69
C THR A 167 -17.13 15.02 9.47
N PHE A 168 -16.66 15.22 8.22
CA PHE A 168 -15.56 16.13 7.93
C PHE A 168 -16.03 17.59 7.84
N PHE A 169 -17.21 17.89 7.28
CA PHE A 169 -17.78 19.23 7.28
C PHE A 169 -17.99 19.76 8.71
N HIS A 170 -18.49 18.94 9.64
CA HIS A 170 -18.63 19.35 11.04
C HIS A 170 -17.28 19.63 11.73
N LYS A 171 -16.20 18.94 11.36
CA LYS A 171 -14.84 19.26 11.84
C LYS A 171 -14.34 20.60 11.29
N ALA A 172 -14.53 20.85 9.99
CA ALA A 172 -14.18 22.13 9.37
C ALA A 172 -14.97 23.30 10.00
N LEU A 173 -16.29 23.14 10.18
CA LEU A 173 -17.15 24.11 10.85
C LEU A 173 -16.72 24.38 12.30
N HIS A 174 -16.35 23.35 13.06
CA HIS A 174 -15.84 23.52 14.43
C HIS A 174 -14.57 24.39 14.44
N ILE A 175 -13.65 24.18 13.50
CA ILE A 175 -12.43 25.00 13.37
C ILE A 175 -12.78 26.43 12.95
N TYR A 176 -13.65 26.65 11.95
CA TYR A 176 -14.04 28.01 11.54
C TYR A 176 -14.84 28.78 12.60
N ARG A 177 -15.59 28.08 13.46
CA ARG A 177 -16.16 28.67 14.69
C ARG A 177 -15.05 29.11 15.64
N ALA A 178 -14.02 28.29 15.86
CA ALA A 178 -12.88 28.65 16.70
C ALA A 178 -12.01 29.79 16.15
N THR A 179 -11.87 29.91 14.81
CA THR A 179 -11.16 31.03 14.16
C THR A 179 -12.03 32.26 13.92
N ASN A 180 -13.33 32.21 14.29
CA ASN A 180 -14.34 33.27 14.07
C ASN A 180 -14.51 33.68 12.59
N ASN A 181 -14.23 32.78 11.64
CA ASN A 181 -14.34 33.04 10.22
C ASN A 181 -15.78 32.87 9.72
N THR A 182 -16.64 33.88 9.95
CA THR A 182 -18.09 33.83 9.72
C THR A 182 -18.49 33.45 8.29
N ALA A 183 -17.80 33.98 7.27
CA ALA A 183 -18.06 33.63 5.87
C ALA A 183 -17.80 32.13 5.60
N LYS A 184 -16.69 31.58 6.09
CA LYS A 184 -16.41 30.14 5.95
C LYS A 184 -17.34 29.28 6.81
N GLN A 185 -17.80 29.74 7.97
CA GLN A 185 -18.83 29.05 8.77
C GLN A 185 -20.15 28.91 7.99
N ALA A 186 -20.65 30.00 7.39
CA ALA A 186 -21.87 29.98 6.57
C ALA A 186 -21.73 29.02 5.37
N ASN A 187 -20.57 29.03 4.69
CA ASN A 187 -20.30 28.08 3.60
C ASN A 187 -20.31 26.61 4.06
N MET A 188 -19.75 26.29 5.24
CA MET A 188 -19.83 24.92 5.77
C MET A 188 -21.27 24.53 6.13
N LEU A 189 -22.05 25.44 6.71
CA LEU A 189 -23.46 25.19 7.03
C LEU A 189 -24.30 24.98 5.76
N ASN A 190 -24.03 25.72 4.68
CA ASN A 190 -24.65 25.48 3.37
C ASN A 190 -24.34 24.07 2.85
N ASN A 191 -23.06 23.66 2.88
CA ASN A 191 -22.64 22.32 2.44
C ASN A 191 -23.29 21.20 3.28
N ILE A 192 -23.40 21.38 4.59
CA ILE A 192 -24.09 20.44 5.50
C ILE A 192 -25.59 20.39 5.20
N ALA A 193 -26.25 21.55 5.05
CA ALA A 193 -27.67 21.63 4.74
C ALA A 193 -28.01 20.97 3.39
N PHE A 194 -27.21 21.23 2.36
CA PHE A 194 -27.33 20.57 1.06
C PHE A 194 -27.11 19.05 1.18
N THR A 195 -26.13 18.60 1.97
CA THR A 195 -25.90 17.16 2.18
C THR A 195 -27.11 16.48 2.85
N TYR A 196 -27.73 17.13 3.85
CA TYR A 196 -28.98 16.64 4.45
C TYR A 196 -30.16 16.66 3.47
N LEU A 197 -30.27 17.69 2.61
CA LEU A 197 -31.29 17.77 1.57
C LEU A 197 -31.19 16.59 0.59
N GLN A 198 -29.98 16.25 0.13
CA GLN A 198 -29.71 15.08 -0.73
C GLN A 198 -30.01 13.74 -0.03
N GLN A 199 -29.92 13.67 1.30
CA GLN A 199 -30.37 12.51 2.10
C GLN A 199 -31.90 12.50 2.36
N GLY A 200 -32.64 13.52 1.93
CA GLY A 200 -34.07 13.68 2.24
C GLY A 200 -34.37 14.12 3.69
N MET A 201 -33.34 14.54 4.44
CA MET A 201 -33.42 14.94 5.85
C MET A 201 -33.83 16.43 5.97
N LEU A 202 -35.03 16.74 5.48
CA LEU A 202 -35.50 18.11 5.26
C LEU A 202 -35.48 19.02 6.51
N GLU A 203 -35.83 18.49 7.69
CA GLU A 203 -35.83 19.28 8.94
C GLU A 203 -34.40 19.59 9.44
N GLN A 204 -33.47 18.64 9.29
CA GLN A 204 -32.05 18.86 9.56
C GLN A 204 -31.43 19.86 8.56
N ALA A 205 -31.82 19.77 7.28
CA ALA A 205 -31.43 20.73 6.25
C ALA A 205 -31.96 22.14 6.60
N ARG A 206 -33.25 22.26 6.93
CA ARG A 206 -33.92 23.52 7.33
C ARG A 206 -33.20 24.18 8.51
N THR A 207 -33.04 23.46 9.61
CA THR A 207 -32.41 24.01 10.82
C THR A 207 -30.96 24.41 10.60
N THR A 208 -30.21 23.68 9.77
CA THR A 208 -28.82 24.02 9.42
C THR A 208 -28.75 25.26 8.52
N ILE A 209 -29.63 25.39 7.53
CA ILE A 209 -29.63 26.56 6.62
C ILE A 209 -30.16 27.82 7.33
N GLU A 210 -31.07 27.69 8.29
CA GLU A 210 -31.48 28.78 9.17
C GLU A 210 -30.32 29.32 10.01
N GLU A 211 -29.41 28.47 10.49
CA GLU A 211 -28.18 28.91 11.16
C GLU A 211 -27.26 29.67 10.18
N SER A 212 -27.07 29.15 8.96
CA SER A 212 -26.26 29.81 7.93
C SER A 212 -26.77 31.22 7.62
N LEU A 213 -28.08 31.36 7.40
CA LEU A 213 -28.75 32.62 7.09
C LEU A 213 -28.68 33.66 8.22
N GLN A 214 -28.56 33.22 9.48
CA GLN A 214 -28.34 34.12 10.62
C GLN A 214 -26.89 34.66 10.67
N ILE A 215 -25.92 33.92 10.16
CA ILE A 215 -24.51 34.33 10.09
C ILE A 215 -24.27 35.21 8.86
N LEU A 216 -24.70 34.75 7.68
CA LEU A 216 -24.53 35.46 6.41
C LEU A 216 -25.61 35.06 5.40
N ARG A 217 -26.44 36.03 4.98
CA ARG A 217 -27.38 35.85 3.88
C ARG A 217 -26.61 35.95 2.56
N THR A 218 -26.59 34.88 1.78
CA THR A 218 -25.98 34.81 0.45
C THR A 218 -27.01 34.29 -0.55
N PRO A 219 -26.85 34.52 -1.87
CA PRO A 219 -27.76 33.96 -2.87
C PRO A 219 -27.90 32.43 -2.75
N TYR A 220 -26.78 31.71 -2.53
CA TYR A 220 -26.77 30.27 -2.32
C TYR A 220 -27.51 29.83 -1.05
N SER A 221 -27.38 30.53 0.09
CA SER A 221 -28.07 30.12 1.32
C SER A 221 -29.57 30.40 1.27
N LEU A 222 -29.98 31.48 0.59
CA LEU A 222 -31.39 31.78 0.32
C LEU A 222 -32.02 30.78 -0.68
N ASP A 223 -31.29 30.38 -1.72
CA ASP A 223 -31.76 29.40 -2.71
C ASP A 223 -31.84 27.97 -2.12
N THR A 224 -30.83 27.55 -1.34
CA THR A 224 -30.88 26.26 -0.61
C THR A 224 -32.10 26.20 0.32
N MET A 225 -32.41 27.30 1.01
CA MET A 225 -33.63 27.43 1.81
C MET A 225 -34.90 27.35 0.96
N CYS A 226 -34.94 28.02 -0.21
CA CYS A 226 -36.04 27.91 -1.15
C CYS A 226 -36.30 26.46 -1.57
N GLU A 227 -35.26 25.69 -1.92
CA GLU A 227 -35.40 24.30 -2.34
C GLU A 227 -35.94 23.40 -1.20
N ILE A 228 -35.43 23.57 0.03
CA ILE A 228 -35.93 22.87 1.23
C ILE A 228 -37.42 23.17 1.44
N LEU A 229 -37.82 24.44 1.37
CA LEU A 229 -39.22 24.87 1.55
C LEU A 229 -40.13 24.35 0.42
N LEU A 230 -39.65 24.31 -0.82
CA LEU A 230 -40.34 23.69 -1.95
C LEU A 230 -40.61 22.20 -1.71
N ASN A 231 -39.63 21.48 -1.15
CA ASN A 231 -39.76 20.06 -0.85
C ASN A 231 -40.68 19.80 0.38
N LEU A 232 -40.73 20.73 1.33
CA LEU A 232 -41.71 20.74 2.44
C LEU A 232 -43.12 21.19 2.03
N GLY A 233 -43.28 21.82 0.86
CA GLY A 233 -44.56 22.35 0.36
C GLY A 233 -44.92 23.76 0.83
N GLU A 234 -44.00 24.49 1.47
CA GLU A 234 -44.17 25.87 1.93
C GLU A 234 -43.98 26.89 0.78
N ILE A 235 -44.75 26.75 -0.31
CA ILE A 235 -44.55 27.44 -1.60
C ILE A 235 -44.47 28.97 -1.45
N ASP A 236 -45.42 29.60 -0.74
CA ASP A 236 -45.47 31.06 -0.55
C ASP A 236 -44.25 31.60 0.22
N ILE A 237 -43.63 30.76 1.04
CA ILE A 237 -42.42 31.12 1.81
C ILE A 237 -41.20 30.94 0.91
N ALA A 238 -41.13 29.84 0.16
CA ALA A 238 -40.09 29.58 -0.85
C ALA A 238 -40.01 30.71 -1.89
N GLU A 239 -41.15 31.19 -2.39
CA GLU A 239 -41.21 32.31 -3.36
C GLU A 239 -40.50 33.57 -2.85
N ARG A 240 -40.71 33.93 -1.58
CA ARG A 240 -40.03 35.10 -0.98
C ARG A 240 -38.52 34.90 -0.87
N TYR A 241 -38.07 33.70 -0.51
CA TYR A 241 -36.65 33.37 -0.46
C TYR A 241 -36.00 33.39 -1.85
N ALA A 242 -36.67 32.87 -2.88
CA ALA A 242 -36.20 32.89 -4.25
C ALA A 242 -36.12 34.31 -4.83
N GLN A 243 -37.14 35.15 -4.56
CA GLN A 243 -37.14 36.57 -4.94
C GLN A 243 -36.03 37.34 -4.22
N GLU A 244 -35.80 37.08 -2.94
CA GLU A 244 -34.69 37.70 -2.18
C GLU A 244 -33.33 37.27 -2.74
N ALA A 245 -33.13 35.97 -3.02
CA ALA A 245 -31.92 35.43 -3.62
C ALA A 245 -31.63 36.07 -4.99
N HIS A 246 -32.65 36.19 -5.83
CA HIS A 246 -32.56 36.80 -7.15
C HIS A 246 -32.15 38.28 -7.06
N ALA A 247 -32.79 39.04 -6.16
CA ALA A 247 -32.48 40.45 -5.93
C ALA A 247 -31.07 40.65 -5.37
N LEU A 248 -30.63 39.81 -4.43
CA LEU A 248 -29.30 39.87 -3.85
C LEU A 248 -28.20 39.60 -4.90
N ASN A 249 -28.40 38.59 -5.77
CA ASN A 249 -27.48 38.27 -6.86
C ASN A 249 -27.44 39.34 -7.98
N HIS A 250 -28.40 40.27 -7.99
CA HIS A 250 -28.51 41.37 -8.96
C HIS A 250 -28.16 42.75 -8.38
N SER A 251 -27.75 42.84 -7.13
CA SER A 251 -27.44 44.11 -6.46
C SER A 251 -26.12 44.72 -6.93
N GLU A 252 -26.05 46.06 -7.05
CA GLU A 252 -24.87 46.79 -7.55
C GLU A 252 -23.63 46.69 -6.64
N ASP A 253 -23.82 46.29 -5.38
CA ASP A 253 -22.76 46.06 -4.38
C ASP A 253 -22.06 44.69 -4.58
N GLY A 254 -22.65 43.81 -5.39
CA GLY A 254 -22.14 42.47 -5.70
C GLY A 254 -21.10 42.46 -6.81
N SER A 255 -19.82 42.58 -6.46
CA SER A 255 -18.68 42.50 -7.40
C SER A 255 -18.50 41.14 -8.10
N VAL A 256 -19.28 40.12 -7.72
CA VAL A 256 -19.38 38.83 -8.41
C VAL A 256 -20.85 38.43 -8.51
N ARG A 257 -21.40 38.40 -9.73
CA ARG A 257 -22.63 37.64 -10.00
C ARG A 257 -22.32 36.16 -9.91
N PHE A 258 -23.01 35.44 -9.04
CA PHE A 258 -22.88 33.99 -8.96
C PHE A 258 -23.74 33.36 -10.07
N GLN A 259 -23.10 33.03 -11.18
CA GLN A 259 -23.74 32.50 -12.39
C GLN A 259 -24.47 31.19 -12.13
N ASP A 260 -23.84 30.28 -11.37
CA ASP A 260 -24.44 29.00 -10.98
C ASP A 260 -25.68 29.20 -10.09
N ALA A 261 -25.59 30.13 -9.12
CA ALA A 261 -26.72 30.49 -8.28
C ALA A 261 -27.85 31.14 -9.10
N GLU A 262 -27.54 31.92 -10.13
CA GLU A 262 -28.55 32.54 -10.99
C GLU A 262 -29.40 31.48 -11.70
N VAL A 263 -28.78 30.39 -12.18
CA VAL A 263 -29.51 29.26 -12.78
C VAL A 263 -30.41 28.58 -11.75
N ALA A 264 -29.87 28.22 -10.58
CA ALA A 264 -30.63 27.53 -9.53
C ALA A 264 -31.83 28.35 -9.02
N ILE A 265 -31.64 29.65 -8.80
CA ILE A 265 -32.69 30.58 -8.38
C ILE A 265 -33.80 30.69 -9.46
N LEU A 266 -33.42 30.86 -10.73
CA LEU A 266 -34.39 30.94 -11.83
C LEU A 266 -35.15 29.61 -12.03
N HIS A 267 -34.47 28.48 -11.87
CA HIS A 267 -35.07 27.15 -11.91
C HIS A 267 -36.06 26.94 -10.76
N ASN A 268 -35.69 27.27 -9.53
CA ASN A 268 -36.57 27.19 -8.37
C ASN A 268 -37.79 28.13 -8.51
N LEU A 269 -37.62 29.36 -9.02
CA LEU A 269 -38.76 30.24 -9.37
C LEU A 269 -39.69 29.59 -10.41
N ALA A 270 -39.16 28.95 -11.44
CA ALA A 270 -39.97 28.25 -12.44
C ALA A 270 -40.81 27.12 -11.82
N ARG A 271 -40.19 26.29 -10.95
CA ARG A 271 -40.85 25.22 -10.19
C ARG A 271 -41.96 25.74 -9.27
N ILE A 272 -41.72 26.88 -8.60
CA ILE A 272 -42.73 27.59 -7.78
C ILE A 272 -43.94 27.96 -8.65
N TYR A 273 -43.72 28.70 -9.74
CA TYR A 273 -44.78 29.16 -10.62
C TYR A 273 -45.52 28.00 -11.31
N GLN A 274 -44.83 26.88 -11.60
CA GLN A 274 -45.46 25.68 -12.15
C GLN A 274 -46.47 25.09 -11.17
N ARG A 275 -46.09 24.93 -9.89
CA ARG A 275 -47.00 24.45 -8.83
C ARG A 275 -48.18 25.40 -8.59
N GLN A 276 -47.96 26.71 -8.75
CA GLN A 276 -49.02 27.73 -8.72
C GLN A 276 -49.85 27.80 -10.02
N ARG A 277 -49.50 27.03 -11.07
CA ARG A 277 -50.12 27.04 -12.42
C ARG A 277 -50.00 28.36 -13.18
N MET A 278 -48.95 29.14 -12.92
CA MET A 278 -48.65 30.41 -13.58
C MET A 278 -47.79 30.21 -14.84
N PHE A 279 -48.35 29.51 -15.82
CA PHE A 279 -47.62 28.96 -16.97
C PHE A 279 -46.73 29.95 -17.74
N ASP A 280 -47.16 31.21 -17.92
CA ASP A 280 -46.35 32.23 -18.61
C ASP A 280 -45.07 32.58 -17.83
N GLN A 281 -45.14 32.65 -16.49
CA GLN A 281 -43.97 32.89 -15.64
C GLN A 281 -43.11 31.63 -15.56
N THR A 282 -43.71 30.45 -15.42
CA THR A 282 -43.00 29.16 -15.46
C THR A 282 -42.13 29.05 -16.70
N LYS A 283 -42.72 29.25 -17.89
CA LYS A 283 -41.99 29.23 -19.17
C LYS A 283 -40.85 30.23 -19.19
N LYS A 284 -41.13 31.50 -18.87
CA LYS A 284 -40.14 32.59 -18.86
C LYS A 284 -38.94 32.27 -17.95
N HIS A 285 -39.19 31.73 -16.76
CA HIS A 285 -38.14 31.43 -15.79
C HIS A 285 -37.33 30.18 -16.17
N TYR A 286 -37.96 29.12 -16.71
CA TYR A 286 -37.22 27.97 -17.26
C TYR A 286 -36.39 28.34 -18.49
N GLU A 287 -36.92 29.13 -19.43
CA GLU A 287 -36.16 29.58 -20.60
C GLU A 287 -34.98 30.48 -20.21
N ALA A 288 -35.13 31.31 -19.18
CA ALA A 288 -34.03 32.11 -18.62
C ALA A 288 -32.97 31.24 -17.92
N ALA A 289 -33.37 30.26 -17.11
CA ALA A 289 -32.46 29.30 -16.48
C ALA A 289 -31.68 28.47 -17.52
N LEU A 290 -32.36 28.03 -18.59
CA LEU A 290 -31.73 27.30 -19.68
C LEU A 290 -30.74 28.18 -20.46
N ALA A 291 -31.12 29.41 -20.81
CA ALA A 291 -30.23 30.33 -21.51
C ALA A 291 -28.99 30.70 -20.69
N CYS A 292 -29.15 30.92 -19.38
CA CYS A 292 -28.04 31.19 -18.46
C CYS A 292 -27.11 29.97 -18.33
N SER A 293 -27.68 28.77 -18.12
CA SER A 293 -26.89 27.53 -18.00
C SER A 293 -26.16 27.14 -19.29
N ILE A 294 -26.71 27.44 -20.47
CA ILE A 294 -26.00 27.31 -21.77
C ILE A 294 -24.87 28.32 -21.88
N THR A 295 -25.11 29.60 -21.56
CA THR A 295 -24.12 30.68 -21.68
C THR A 295 -22.90 30.42 -20.79
N ASN A 296 -23.10 29.85 -19.60
CA ASN A 296 -22.05 29.54 -18.63
C ASN A 296 -21.55 28.08 -18.72
N ASN A 297 -21.96 27.31 -19.75
CA ASN A 297 -21.53 25.92 -20.00
C ASN A 297 -21.82 24.92 -18.84
N LEU A 298 -22.88 25.18 -18.05
CA LEU A 298 -23.27 24.40 -16.88
C LEU A 298 -24.10 23.17 -17.27
N LYS A 299 -23.45 22.17 -17.90
CA LYS A 299 -24.11 20.97 -18.47
C LYS A 299 -25.07 20.24 -17.51
N GLN A 300 -24.73 20.15 -16.23
CA GLN A 300 -25.58 19.46 -15.24
C GLN A 300 -26.89 20.23 -15.02
N SER A 301 -26.82 21.52 -14.70
CA SER A 301 -28.01 22.36 -14.53
C SER A 301 -28.82 22.54 -15.82
N GLN A 302 -28.17 22.53 -17.00
CA GLN A 302 -28.87 22.43 -18.29
C GLN A 302 -29.73 21.17 -18.35
N THR A 303 -29.22 20.02 -17.90
CA THR A 303 -29.92 18.73 -17.92
C THR A 303 -31.13 18.73 -16.99
N GLU A 304 -30.96 19.24 -15.77
CA GLU A 304 -32.03 19.39 -14.77
C GLU A 304 -33.16 20.32 -15.28
N VAL A 305 -32.79 21.48 -15.83
CA VAL A 305 -33.75 22.44 -16.41
C VAL A 305 -34.45 21.88 -17.65
N LEU A 306 -33.76 21.12 -18.51
CA LEU A 306 -34.35 20.47 -19.67
C LEU A 306 -35.35 19.38 -19.29
N GLN A 307 -35.06 18.59 -18.25
CA GLN A 307 -35.97 17.54 -17.75
C GLN A 307 -37.27 18.14 -17.19
N ASP A 308 -37.16 19.21 -16.42
CA ASP A 308 -38.31 19.95 -15.90
C ASP A 308 -39.11 20.60 -17.04
N LEU A 309 -38.44 21.16 -18.07
CA LEU A 309 -39.10 21.70 -19.26
C LEU A 309 -39.90 20.64 -20.03
N VAL A 310 -39.36 19.42 -20.17
CA VAL A 310 -40.12 18.29 -20.76
C VAL A 310 -41.39 18.05 -19.94
N THR A 311 -41.25 17.89 -18.63
CA THR A 311 -42.37 17.64 -17.71
C THR A 311 -43.44 18.75 -17.79
N PHE A 312 -43.01 20.02 -17.83
CA PHE A 312 -43.89 21.18 -18.00
C PHE A 312 -44.69 21.15 -19.31
N TYR A 313 -44.06 20.83 -20.45
CA TYR A 313 -44.79 20.73 -21.71
C TYR A 313 -45.65 19.46 -21.82
N GLU A 314 -45.28 18.36 -21.16
CA GLU A 314 -46.12 17.17 -21.01
C GLU A 314 -47.39 17.45 -20.19
N GLU A 315 -47.29 18.16 -19.07
CA GLU A 315 -48.45 18.59 -18.26
C GLU A 315 -49.45 19.43 -19.07
N GLN A 316 -48.94 20.23 -20.00
CA GLN A 316 -49.72 21.06 -20.93
C GLN A 316 -50.18 20.31 -22.18
N ASN A 317 -49.80 19.03 -22.34
CA ASN A 317 -50.07 18.19 -23.50
C ASN A 317 -49.52 18.76 -24.83
N ASP A 318 -48.45 19.56 -24.76
CA ASP A 318 -47.67 20.03 -25.92
C ASP A 318 -46.54 19.02 -26.22
N ILE A 319 -46.93 17.94 -26.88
CA ILE A 319 -46.04 16.81 -27.19
C ILE A 319 -44.93 17.21 -28.18
N GLU A 320 -45.13 18.25 -28.99
CA GLU A 320 -44.11 18.72 -29.94
C GLU A 320 -42.95 19.41 -29.21
N GLN A 321 -43.26 20.33 -28.29
CA GLN A 321 -42.24 20.97 -27.46
C GLN A 321 -41.61 19.98 -26.48
N ALA A 322 -42.40 19.14 -25.80
CA ALA A 322 -41.86 18.10 -24.92
C ALA A 322 -40.87 17.18 -25.65
N LEU A 323 -41.20 16.70 -26.85
CA LEU A 323 -40.28 15.89 -27.66
C LEU A 323 -39.05 16.67 -28.15
N SER A 324 -39.17 17.98 -28.38
CA SER A 324 -38.03 18.85 -28.73
C SER A 324 -37.03 18.94 -27.57
N TYR A 325 -37.49 19.37 -26.38
CA TYR A 325 -36.65 19.45 -25.19
C TYR A 325 -36.12 18.08 -24.76
N PHE A 326 -36.90 17.01 -24.92
CA PHE A 326 -36.43 15.64 -24.63
C PHE A 326 -35.29 15.20 -25.57
N LYS A 327 -35.27 15.62 -26.84
CA LYS A 327 -34.12 15.38 -27.74
C LYS A 327 -32.89 16.18 -27.31
N HIS A 328 -33.06 17.42 -26.85
CA HIS A 328 -31.96 18.21 -26.31
C HIS A 328 -31.39 17.57 -25.04
N PHE A 329 -32.26 17.21 -24.09
CA PHE A 329 -31.94 16.45 -22.88
C PHE A 329 -31.18 15.16 -23.22
N HIS A 330 -31.73 14.30 -24.08
CA HIS A 330 -31.13 13.00 -24.41
C HIS A 330 -29.82 13.10 -25.20
N ASN A 331 -29.59 14.18 -25.94
CA ASN A 331 -28.30 14.44 -26.59
C ASN A 331 -27.27 14.93 -25.58
N LEU A 332 -27.65 15.85 -24.68
CA LEU A 332 -26.79 16.33 -23.61
C LEU A 332 -26.46 15.21 -22.61
N GLU A 333 -27.43 14.36 -22.25
CA GLU A 333 -27.21 13.13 -21.49
C GLU A 333 -26.24 12.19 -22.19
N LYS A 334 -26.24 12.05 -23.53
CA LYS A 334 -25.22 11.23 -24.20
C LYS A 334 -23.83 11.81 -24.08
N GLU A 335 -23.68 13.13 -24.14
CA GLU A 335 -22.41 13.81 -23.94
C GLU A 335 -21.95 13.67 -22.49
N LEU A 336 -22.85 13.95 -21.54
CA LEU A 336 -22.65 13.78 -20.10
C LEU A 336 -22.36 12.33 -19.74
N PHE A 337 -23.15 11.33 -20.13
CA PHE A 337 -22.87 9.92 -19.84
C PHE A 337 -21.63 9.39 -20.54
N ASN A 338 -21.17 9.98 -21.65
CA ASN A 338 -19.83 9.67 -22.17
C ASN A 338 -18.76 10.23 -21.22
N GLU A 339 -18.87 11.48 -20.78
CA GLU A 339 -17.97 12.07 -19.77
C GLU A 339 -18.08 11.37 -18.40
N GLU A 340 -19.27 11.01 -17.93
CA GLU A 340 -19.58 10.37 -16.66
C GLU A 340 -19.27 8.88 -16.69
N SER A 341 -19.42 8.18 -17.82
CA SER A 341 -18.88 6.82 -17.95
C SER A 341 -17.36 6.85 -17.94
N ASN A 342 -16.73 7.81 -18.63
CA ASN A 342 -15.28 8.02 -18.54
C ASN A 342 -14.86 8.45 -17.13
N GLN A 343 -15.69 9.23 -16.43
CA GLN A 343 -15.45 9.67 -15.06
C GLN A 343 -15.72 8.56 -14.06
N LYS A 344 -16.64 7.64 -14.32
CA LYS A 344 -16.95 6.46 -13.50
C LYS A 344 -15.92 5.36 -13.71
N ILE A 345 -15.38 5.23 -14.92
CA ILE A 345 -14.17 4.45 -15.19
C ILE A 345 -13.00 5.05 -14.42
N ARG A 346 -12.77 6.38 -14.48
CA ARG A 346 -11.77 7.05 -13.63
C ARG A 346 -12.04 6.82 -12.15
N ASN A 347 -13.23 7.10 -11.63
CA ASN A 347 -13.60 6.93 -10.22
C ASN A 347 -13.47 5.47 -9.78
N LEU A 348 -13.70 4.48 -10.64
CA LEU A 348 -13.47 3.06 -10.35
C LEU A 348 -11.99 2.68 -10.39
N GLN A 349 -11.20 3.21 -11.32
CA GLN A 349 -9.73 3.08 -11.33
C GLN A 349 -9.14 3.70 -10.06
N VAL A 350 -9.59 4.90 -9.73
CA VAL A 350 -9.25 5.69 -8.54
C VAL A 350 -9.71 5.00 -7.25
N MET A 351 -10.89 4.40 -7.20
CA MET A 351 -11.32 3.60 -6.04
C MET A 351 -10.48 2.32 -5.92
N HIS A 352 -10.12 1.70 -7.04
CA HIS A 352 -9.22 0.55 -7.06
C HIS A 352 -7.81 0.94 -6.56
N GLU A 353 -7.26 2.05 -7.04
CA GLU A 353 -6.00 2.67 -6.59
C GLU A 353 -6.07 3.09 -5.11
N THR A 354 -7.21 3.60 -4.65
CA THR A 354 -7.44 3.92 -3.22
C THR A 354 -7.39 2.65 -2.38
N GLU A 355 -8.02 1.57 -2.85
CA GLU A 355 -7.99 0.29 -2.15
C GLU A 355 -6.62 -0.37 -2.19
N THR A 356 -5.89 -0.34 -3.31
CA THR A 356 -4.51 -0.87 -3.36
C THR A 356 -3.60 -0.06 -2.45
N ALA A 357 -3.63 1.28 -2.52
CA ALA A 357 -2.83 2.13 -1.64
C ALA A 357 -3.20 1.96 -0.16
N ARG A 358 -4.49 1.79 0.20
CA ARG A 358 -4.91 1.47 1.57
C ARG A 358 -4.40 0.10 2.02
N ARG A 359 -4.42 -0.92 1.14
CA ARG A 359 -3.88 -2.25 1.44
C ARG A 359 -2.36 -2.20 1.62
N GLU A 360 -1.64 -1.51 0.74
CA GLU A 360 -0.19 -1.30 0.81
C GLU A 360 0.20 -0.55 2.10
N ALA A 361 -0.49 0.55 2.42
CA ALA A 361 -0.27 1.28 3.67
C ALA A 361 -0.56 0.42 4.91
N SER A 362 -1.61 -0.41 4.89
CA SER A 362 -1.90 -1.36 5.97
C SER A 362 -0.86 -2.46 6.09
N ILE A 363 -0.30 -2.94 4.97
CA ILE A 363 0.80 -3.92 4.95
C ILE A 363 2.06 -3.28 5.53
N PHE A 364 2.43 -2.09 5.06
CA PHE A 364 3.60 -1.34 5.54
C PHE A 364 3.50 -1.00 7.03
N GLN A 365 2.32 -0.59 7.52
CA GLN A 365 2.09 -0.36 8.95
C GLN A 365 2.24 -1.66 9.77
N GLN A 366 1.76 -2.79 9.25
CA GLN A 366 1.93 -4.09 9.91
C GLN A 366 3.37 -4.60 9.85
N GLU A 367 4.10 -4.29 8.78
CA GLU A 367 5.51 -4.65 8.60
C GLU A 367 6.42 -3.81 9.49
N ASN A 368 6.18 -2.50 9.62
CA ASN A 368 6.88 -1.66 10.59
C ASN A 368 6.65 -2.13 12.02
N LEU A 369 5.41 -2.47 12.41
CA LEU A 369 5.12 -3.01 13.74
C LEU A 369 5.85 -4.34 14.00
N LYS A 370 5.95 -5.22 12.99
CA LYS A 370 6.77 -6.44 13.07
C LYS A 370 8.25 -6.12 13.16
N LEU A 371 8.74 -5.10 12.44
CA LEU A 371 10.15 -4.70 12.44
C LEU A 371 10.55 -4.11 13.80
N GLU A 372 9.73 -3.25 14.39
CA GLU A 372 9.90 -2.75 15.76
C GLU A 372 9.97 -3.90 16.77
N GLN A 373 9.01 -4.83 16.74
CA GLN A 373 9.03 -6.05 17.57
C GLN A 373 10.30 -6.89 17.35
N THR A 374 10.75 -7.00 16.10
CA THR A 374 11.96 -7.75 15.74
C THR A 374 13.22 -7.07 16.28
N ILE A 375 13.30 -5.73 16.21
CA ILE A 375 14.41 -4.94 16.75
C ILE A 375 14.48 -5.12 18.27
N THR A 376 13.37 -4.96 18.98
CA THR A 376 13.34 -5.17 20.44
C THR A 376 13.73 -6.60 20.83
N ALA A 377 13.25 -7.61 20.09
CA ALA A 377 13.65 -9.00 20.32
C ALA A 377 15.14 -9.26 20.02
N LEU A 378 15.70 -8.61 18.98
CA LEU A 378 17.12 -8.69 18.64
C LEU A 378 18.00 -8.00 19.70
N GLU A 379 17.57 -6.85 20.23
CA GLU A 379 18.24 -6.15 21.32
C GLU A 379 18.26 -7.00 22.60
N GLN A 380 17.14 -7.63 22.95
CA GLN A 380 17.09 -8.58 24.06
C GLN A 380 18.01 -9.79 23.81
N THR A 381 17.91 -10.43 22.64
CA THR A 381 18.75 -11.59 22.26
C THR A 381 20.24 -11.23 22.29
N LYS A 382 20.60 -10.02 21.86
CA LYS A 382 21.98 -9.51 21.93
C LYS A 382 22.45 -9.35 23.38
N SER A 383 21.63 -8.83 24.27
CA SER A 383 21.94 -8.71 25.71
C SER A 383 22.10 -10.08 26.37
N GLU A 384 21.23 -11.03 26.03
CA GLU A 384 21.31 -12.42 26.50
C GLU A 384 22.57 -13.12 25.97
N LEU A 385 22.88 -12.99 24.68
CA LEU A 385 24.07 -13.56 24.06
C LEU A 385 25.36 -12.93 24.59
N GLN A 386 25.38 -11.63 24.88
CA GLN A 386 26.53 -10.98 25.54
C GLN A 386 26.78 -11.59 26.92
N THR A 387 25.72 -11.84 27.69
CA THR A 387 25.81 -12.46 29.02
C THR A 387 26.28 -13.92 28.92
N ALA A 388 25.73 -14.69 27.98
CA ALA A 388 26.13 -16.07 27.73
C ALA A 388 27.56 -16.19 27.17
N LEU A 389 28.01 -15.23 26.36
CA LEU A 389 29.39 -15.19 25.86
C LEU A 389 30.37 -15.02 27.03
N THR A 390 30.11 -14.09 27.96
CA THR A 390 30.95 -13.92 29.15
C THR A 390 30.98 -15.20 30.02
N GLU A 391 29.87 -15.92 30.15
CA GLU A 391 29.85 -17.21 30.85
C GLU A 391 30.64 -18.30 30.09
N VAL A 392 30.54 -18.35 28.76
CA VAL A 392 31.29 -19.31 27.93
C VAL A 392 32.79 -18.99 27.93
N GLU A 393 33.19 -17.73 27.88
CA GLU A 393 34.58 -17.29 28.02
C GLU A 393 35.16 -17.77 29.36
N GLN A 394 34.45 -17.52 30.47
CA GLN A 394 34.83 -18.00 31.79
C GLN A 394 34.94 -19.54 31.84
N ARG A 395 33.94 -20.26 31.31
CA ARG A 395 33.98 -21.74 31.24
C ARG A 395 35.08 -22.27 30.32
N ALA A 396 35.43 -21.56 29.26
CA ALA A 396 36.51 -21.95 28.35
C ALA A 396 37.88 -21.80 29.02
N GLU A 397 38.09 -20.75 29.83
CA GLU A 397 39.28 -20.62 30.68
C GLU A 397 39.37 -21.79 31.68
N GLU A 398 38.27 -22.11 32.38
CA GLU A 398 38.19 -23.26 33.30
C GLU A 398 38.44 -24.61 32.58
N GLN A 399 37.85 -24.81 31.40
CA GLN A 399 37.99 -26.04 30.63
C GLN A 399 39.38 -26.18 30.01
N MET A 400 40.04 -25.07 29.65
CA MET A 400 41.43 -25.08 29.18
C MET A 400 42.39 -25.51 30.30
N GLN A 401 42.15 -25.04 31.54
CA GLN A 401 42.89 -25.50 32.72
C GLN A 401 42.69 -27.02 32.96
N LEU A 402 41.47 -27.53 32.78
CA LEU A 402 41.16 -28.97 32.91
C LEU A 402 41.73 -29.83 31.77
N LEU A 403 41.75 -29.33 30.53
CA LEU A 403 42.29 -30.05 29.38
C LEU A 403 43.82 -30.15 29.45
N ALA A 404 44.51 -29.09 29.90
CA ALA A 404 45.94 -29.14 30.18
C ALA A 404 46.29 -30.25 31.20
N GLU A 405 45.42 -30.48 32.19
CA GLU A 405 45.57 -31.57 33.15
C GLU A 405 45.13 -32.94 32.60
N ASN A 406 44.18 -33.03 31.66
CA ASN A 406 43.76 -34.32 31.07
C ASN A 406 44.65 -34.81 29.93
N GLU A 407 45.24 -33.92 29.12
CA GLU A 407 46.21 -34.32 28.09
C GLU A 407 47.47 -34.91 28.74
N ARG A 408 47.90 -34.31 29.85
CA ARG A 408 48.91 -34.83 30.78
C ARG A 408 48.58 -36.23 31.35
N GLN A 409 47.30 -36.66 31.31
CA GLN A 409 46.86 -38.02 31.66
C GLN A 409 46.68 -38.95 30.43
N ARG A 410 46.26 -38.41 29.27
CA ARG A 410 45.95 -39.21 28.06
C ARG A 410 47.17 -39.62 27.25
N GLN A 411 48.26 -38.84 27.28
CA GLN A 411 49.55 -39.28 26.73
C GLN A 411 50.06 -40.58 27.37
N THR A 412 49.48 -40.99 28.51
CA THR A 412 49.78 -42.25 29.22
C THR A 412 48.99 -43.49 28.70
N ILE A 413 48.13 -43.40 27.66
CA ILE A 413 47.14 -44.47 27.34
C ILE A 413 47.08 -45.00 25.87
N SER A 414 47.29 -44.20 24.81
CA SER A 414 46.69 -44.44 23.47
C SER A 414 47.27 -45.58 22.57
N GLU A 415 48.10 -46.49 23.10
CA GLU A 415 49.00 -47.39 22.34
C GLU A 415 48.39 -48.48 21.39
N LEU A 416 47.07 -48.56 21.10
CA LEU A 416 46.42 -49.89 20.96
C LEU A 416 45.67 -50.34 19.66
N ASN A 417 44.53 -49.76 19.24
CA ASN A 417 43.33 -50.63 19.00
C ASN A 417 42.53 -50.52 17.65
N LEU A 418 42.96 -51.13 16.52
CA LEU A 418 42.06 -51.59 15.39
C LEU A 418 42.79 -52.41 14.27
N PRO A 419 42.39 -53.67 13.88
CA PRO A 419 43.23 -54.49 12.98
C PRO A 419 42.63 -54.97 11.63
N VAL A 420 43.43 -54.89 10.56
CA VAL A 420 43.39 -55.84 9.42
C VAL A 420 44.37 -56.97 9.75
N LEU A 421 43.93 -58.23 9.71
CA LEU A 421 44.73 -59.36 10.21
C LEU A 421 45.22 -60.25 9.05
N PRO A 422 46.52 -60.19 8.69
CA PRO A 422 47.12 -61.19 7.81
C PRO A 422 47.18 -62.54 8.56
N LEU A 423 46.69 -63.62 7.94
CA LEU A 423 46.87 -64.98 8.46
C LEU A 423 48.14 -65.63 7.89
N THR A 424 48.38 -65.40 6.60
CA THR A 424 49.59 -65.81 5.88
C THR A 424 49.94 -64.72 4.87
N GLU A 425 51.07 -64.86 4.17
CA GLU A 425 51.47 -63.93 3.10
C GLU A 425 50.43 -63.82 1.97
N THR A 426 49.59 -64.83 1.77
CA THR A 426 48.63 -64.91 0.65
C THR A 426 47.15 -64.92 1.08
N ILE A 427 46.87 -64.94 2.38
CA ILE A 427 45.51 -65.10 2.93
C ILE A 427 45.28 -64.09 4.07
N MET A 428 44.25 -63.28 3.94
CA MET A 428 43.83 -62.30 4.96
C MET A 428 42.46 -62.64 5.56
N ILE A 429 42.26 -62.28 6.82
CA ILE A 429 40.96 -62.26 7.48
C ILE A 429 40.46 -60.83 7.66
N MET A 430 39.19 -60.62 7.35
CA MET A 430 38.47 -59.39 7.61
C MET A 430 37.24 -59.70 8.47
N PRO A 431 37.33 -59.58 9.80
CA PRO A 431 36.25 -59.92 10.71
C PRO A 431 35.26 -58.76 10.79
N LEU A 432 34.03 -58.97 10.30
CA LEU A 432 32.99 -57.94 10.35
C LEU A 432 32.19 -58.05 11.64
N ILE A 433 32.49 -57.18 12.61
CA ILE A 433 31.85 -57.17 13.93
C ILE A 433 30.93 -55.95 14.07
N GLY A 434 29.68 -56.22 14.44
CA GLY A 434 28.67 -55.22 14.74
C GLY A 434 27.78 -54.88 13.54
N LYS A 435 27.09 -53.74 13.63
CA LYS A 435 26.27 -53.24 12.52
C LYS A 435 27.17 -52.86 11.34
N LEU A 436 26.73 -53.25 10.14
CA LEU A 436 27.36 -52.93 8.87
C LEU A 436 26.50 -51.87 8.17
N ASP A 437 27.16 -50.86 7.61
CA ASP A 437 26.57 -49.79 6.83
C ASP A 437 27.43 -49.55 5.57
N THR A 438 26.98 -48.68 4.67
CA THR A 438 27.65 -48.42 3.39
C THR A 438 29.03 -47.77 3.56
N ASN A 439 29.24 -46.93 4.57
CA ASN A 439 30.54 -46.30 4.85
C ASN A 439 31.54 -47.30 5.42
N ARG A 440 31.10 -48.20 6.30
CA ARG A 440 31.90 -49.32 6.79
C ARG A 440 32.18 -50.33 5.68
N LEU A 441 31.22 -50.61 4.80
CA LEU A 441 31.44 -51.40 3.59
C LEU A 441 32.46 -50.74 2.66
N GLN A 442 32.45 -49.41 2.50
CA GLN A 442 33.42 -48.69 1.69
C GLN A 442 34.81 -48.62 2.36
N GLN A 443 34.92 -48.29 3.65
CA GLN A 443 36.20 -48.34 4.37
C GLN A 443 36.77 -49.77 4.42
N LEU A 444 35.89 -50.77 4.52
CA LEU A 444 36.25 -52.17 4.39
C LEU A 444 36.76 -52.47 2.99
N GLN A 445 36.07 -52.01 1.94
CA GLN A 445 36.48 -52.18 0.55
C GLN A 445 37.82 -51.48 0.30
N GLU A 446 38.01 -50.24 0.73
CA GLU A 446 39.28 -49.51 0.59
C GLU A 446 40.42 -50.18 1.37
N ARG A 447 40.20 -50.60 2.63
CA ARG A 447 41.19 -51.36 3.40
C ARG A 447 41.44 -52.74 2.82
N ALA A 448 40.44 -53.40 2.24
CA ALA A 448 40.57 -54.69 1.57
C ALA A 448 41.40 -54.54 0.28
N LEU A 449 40.98 -53.67 -0.63
CA LEU A 449 41.67 -53.42 -1.90
C LEU A 449 43.09 -52.88 -1.66
N SER A 450 43.29 -51.97 -0.70
CA SER A 450 44.62 -51.48 -0.34
C SER A 450 45.47 -52.53 0.37
N ALA A 451 44.89 -53.45 1.15
CA ALA A 451 45.62 -54.60 1.69
C ALA A 451 46.00 -55.55 0.57
N ILE A 452 45.05 -56.07 -0.22
CA ILE A 452 45.27 -56.96 -1.37
C ILE A 452 46.38 -56.42 -2.29
N HIS A 453 46.34 -55.12 -2.60
CA HIS A 453 47.36 -54.46 -3.43
C HIS A 453 48.74 -54.39 -2.76
N ARG A 454 48.81 -54.13 -1.44
CA ARG A 454 50.07 -54.09 -0.67
C ARG A 454 50.64 -55.47 -0.31
N THR A 455 49.79 -56.49 -0.15
CA THR A 455 50.15 -57.81 0.41
C THR A 455 49.92 -58.96 -0.57
N ALA A 456 49.80 -58.70 -1.88
CA ALA A 456 49.70 -59.69 -2.96
C ALA A 456 48.73 -60.86 -2.68
N THR A 457 47.62 -60.55 -1.99
CA THR A 457 46.77 -61.54 -1.34
C THR A 457 45.88 -62.25 -2.35
N THR A 458 45.92 -63.58 -2.40
CA THR A 458 45.20 -64.38 -3.39
C THR A 458 43.85 -64.91 -2.88
N HIS A 459 43.65 -64.98 -1.56
CA HIS A 459 42.38 -65.39 -0.97
C HIS A 459 41.94 -64.44 0.15
N VAL A 460 40.68 -64.01 0.10
CA VAL A 460 40.07 -63.16 1.13
C VAL A 460 38.97 -63.92 1.86
N LEU A 461 39.14 -64.07 3.16
CA LEU A 461 38.15 -64.63 4.07
C LEU A 461 37.28 -63.50 4.61
N LEU A 462 36.12 -63.31 3.99
CA LEU A 462 35.15 -62.31 4.41
C LEU A 462 34.19 -62.93 5.44
N ASP A 463 34.49 -62.70 6.71
CA ASP A 463 33.70 -63.24 7.83
C ASP A 463 32.52 -62.32 8.16
N ILE A 464 31.35 -62.72 7.67
CA ILE A 464 30.08 -62.01 7.87
C ILE A 464 29.27 -62.59 9.04
N THR A 465 29.82 -63.50 9.85
CA THR A 465 29.09 -64.13 10.97
C THR A 465 28.61 -63.14 12.03
N GLY A 466 29.32 -62.02 12.21
CA GLY A 466 28.96 -60.94 13.14
C GLY A 466 27.90 -59.97 12.62
N VAL A 467 27.42 -60.13 11.37
CA VAL A 467 26.44 -59.23 10.74
C VAL A 467 25.02 -59.69 11.09
N SER A 468 24.28 -58.83 11.80
CA SER A 468 23.02 -59.19 12.47
C SER A 468 21.76 -59.02 11.61
N ILE A 469 21.74 -58.04 10.70
CA ILE A 469 20.64 -57.71 9.80
C ILE A 469 21.23 -57.50 8.40
N VAL A 470 20.57 -58.06 7.37
CA VAL A 470 20.95 -57.85 5.96
C VAL A 470 19.69 -57.53 5.17
N ASP A 471 19.69 -56.38 4.53
CA ASP A 471 18.67 -55.96 3.56
C ASP A 471 19.19 -56.13 2.12
N THR A 472 18.38 -55.71 1.15
CA THR A 472 18.73 -55.73 -0.28
C THR A 472 20.01 -54.95 -0.60
N GLN A 473 20.27 -53.83 0.08
CA GLN A 473 21.44 -52.99 -0.20
C GLN A 473 22.72 -53.58 0.39
N VAL A 474 22.67 -54.11 1.62
CA VAL A 474 23.80 -54.81 2.24
C VAL A 474 24.12 -56.10 1.48
N ALA A 475 23.11 -56.82 1.00
CA ALA A 475 23.31 -57.98 0.12
C ALA A 475 24.01 -57.57 -1.20
N GLN A 476 23.51 -56.52 -1.88
CA GLN A 476 24.16 -55.98 -3.09
C GLN A 476 25.58 -55.48 -2.82
N GLY A 477 25.82 -54.80 -1.69
CA GLY A 477 27.12 -54.23 -1.30
C GLY A 477 28.16 -55.31 -0.96
N ILE A 478 27.77 -56.37 -0.25
CA ILE A 478 28.65 -57.53 -0.01
C ILE A 478 29.00 -58.20 -1.36
N ILE A 479 28.03 -58.36 -2.26
CA ILE A 479 28.29 -58.90 -3.60
C ILE A 479 29.17 -57.96 -4.44
N ALA A 480 29.03 -56.64 -4.32
CA ALA A 480 29.90 -55.67 -4.97
C ALA A 480 31.35 -55.75 -4.46
N VAL A 481 31.57 -55.90 -3.14
CA VAL A 481 32.90 -56.15 -2.56
C VAL A 481 33.47 -57.48 -3.08
N VAL A 482 32.67 -58.55 -3.08
CA VAL A 482 33.08 -59.87 -3.63
C VAL A 482 33.49 -59.76 -5.10
N GLN A 483 32.72 -59.06 -5.92
CA GLN A 483 33.02 -58.85 -7.34
C GLN A 483 34.27 -57.99 -7.54
N ALA A 484 34.42 -56.89 -6.80
CA ALA A 484 35.59 -56.01 -6.86
C ALA A 484 36.88 -56.72 -6.45
N THR A 485 36.85 -57.52 -5.37
CA THR A 485 37.99 -58.33 -4.95
C THR A 485 38.35 -59.40 -5.98
N ARG A 486 37.35 -60.05 -6.61
CA ARG A 486 37.58 -61.01 -7.71
C ARG A 486 38.14 -60.37 -8.98
N LEU A 487 37.79 -59.11 -9.28
CA LEU A 487 38.40 -58.35 -10.38
C LEU A 487 39.89 -58.05 -10.15
N LEU A 488 40.35 -57.99 -8.89
CA LEU A 488 41.79 -57.93 -8.56
C LEU A 488 42.49 -59.31 -8.58
N GLY A 489 41.80 -60.38 -8.98
CA GLY A 489 42.37 -61.73 -9.06
C GLY A 489 42.43 -62.49 -7.74
N ALA A 490 41.84 -61.98 -6.66
CA ALA A 490 41.73 -62.68 -5.39
C ALA A 490 40.42 -63.47 -5.29
N GLU A 491 40.49 -64.75 -4.94
CA GLU A 491 39.30 -65.56 -4.67
C GLU A 491 38.68 -65.17 -3.32
N VAL A 492 37.36 -64.96 -3.31
CA VAL A 492 36.61 -64.62 -2.09
C VAL A 492 35.84 -65.84 -1.64
N ILE A 493 36.08 -66.23 -0.39
CA ILE A 493 35.24 -67.21 0.31
C ILE A 493 34.32 -66.43 1.24
N LEU A 494 33.02 -66.50 0.99
CA LEU A 494 32.01 -65.97 1.91
C LEU A 494 31.81 -66.95 3.06
N VAL A 495 31.98 -66.44 4.28
CA VAL A 495 32.00 -67.23 5.51
C VAL A 495 30.79 -66.89 6.36
N GLY A 496 29.94 -67.88 6.62
CA GLY A 496 28.80 -67.76 7.54
C GLY A 496 27.53 -67.16 6.94
N ILE A 497 27.23 -67.42 5.66
CA ILE A 497 25.97 -67.00 5.04
C ILE A 497 24.79 -67.64 5.78
N ARG A 498 23.94 -66.80 6.39
CA ARG A 498 22.71 -67.23 7.07
C ARG A 498 21.54 -67.44 6.09
N PRO A 499 20.50 -68.22 6.44
CA PRO A 499 19.37 -68.49 5.54
C PRO A 499 18.66 -67.25 4.99
N GLU A 500 18.55 -66.20 5.80
CA GLU A 500 17.90 -64.94 5.42
C GLU A 500 18.71 -64.21 4.33
N VAL A 501 20.04 -64.24 4.43
CA VAL A 501 20.97 -63.68 3.43
C VAL A 501 20.90 -64.50 2.13
N ALA A 502 20.84 -65.83 2.23
CA ALA A 502 20.71 -66.71 1.07
C ALA A 502 19.36 -66.50 0.34
N GLN A 503 18.25 -66.34 1.07
CA GLN A 503 16.94 -66.01 0.50
C GLN A 503 16.95 -64.66 -0.22
N ALA A 504 17.52 -63.62 0.40
CA ALA A 504 17.68 -62.31 -0.24
C ALA A 504 18.43 -62.43 -1.58
N ILE A 505 19.61 -63.06 -1.60
CA ILE A 505 20.41 -63.21 -2.82
C ILE A 505 19.64 -63.97 -3.92
N VAL A 506 18.95 -65.07 -3.59
CA VAL A 506 18.16 -65.85 -4.56
C VAL A 506 16.94 -65.07 -5.08
N SER A 507 16.23 -64.36 -4.19
CA SER A 507 15.03 -63.57 -4.57
C SER A 507 15.33 -62.43 -5.54
N LEU A 508 16.55 -61.88 -5.49
CA LEU A 508 17.03 -60.81 -6.36
C LEU A 508 17.56 -61.33 -7.71
N GLY A 509 17.56 -62.65 -7.94
CA GLY A 509 18.10 -63.25 -9.16
C GLY A 509 19.63 -63.09 -9.30
N LEU A 510 20.34 -62.81 -8.20
CA LEU A 510 21.78 -62.55 -8.23
C LEU A 510 22.56 -63.85 -8.48
N ASP A 511 23.42 -63.80 -9.48
CA ASP A 511 24.21 -64.95 -9.92
C ASP A 511 25.45 -65.17 -9.02
N LEU A 512 25.42 -66.23 -8.22
CA LEU A 512 26.56 -66.68 -7.41
C LEU A 512 27.46 -67.72 -8.12
N ARG A 513 27.26 -68.00 -9.41
CA ARG A 513 28.11 -68.98 -10.13
C ARG A 513 29.59 -68.62 -10.00
N GLY A 514 30.34 -69.48 -9.30
CA GLY A 514 31.78 -69.31 -9.05
C GLY A 514 32.18 -68.52 -7.80
N VAL A 515 31.26 -68.19 -6.88
CA VAL A 515 31.62 -67.73 -5.52
C VAL A 515 31.62 -68.93 -4.58
N GLN A 516 32.71 -69.17 -3.84
CA GLN A 516 32.74 -70.21 -2.81
C GLN A 516 32.08 -69.72 -1.52
N THR A 517 31.22 -70.54 -0.94
CA THR A 517 30.48 -70.23 0.30
C THR A 517 30.69 -71.32 1.32
N THR A 518 30.92 -70.95 2.59
CA THR A 518 31.15 -71.90 3.69
C THR A 518 30.36 -71.52 4.93
N ALA A 519 30.03 -72.51 5.77
CA ALA A 519 29.14 -72.30 6.92
C ALA A 519 29.81 -71.56 8.11
N ASN A 520 31.13 -71.59 8.23
CA ASN A 520 31.90 -70.91 9.27
C ASN A 520 33.39 -70.83 8.89
N LEU A 521 34.15 -70.01 9.62
CA LEU A 521 35.55 -69.73 9.31
C LEU A 521 36.42 -71.00 9.34
N GLN A 522 36.14 -71.93 10.25
CA GLN A 522 36.84 -73.21 10.32
C GLN A 522 36.63 -74.06 9.05
N ALA A 523 35.44 -74.01 8.43
CA ALA A 523 35.17 -74.69 7.17
C ALA A 523 35.93 -74.04 6.00
N ALA A 524 36.05 -72.71 5.97
CA ALA A 524 36.84 -71.98 4.96
C ALA A 524 38.35 -72.28 5.06
N LEU A 525 38.88 -72.31 6.28
CA LEU A 525 40.28 -72.71 6.52
C LEU A 525 40.51 -74.20 6.15
N ARG A 526 39.50 -75.07 6.26
CA ARG A 526 39.57 -76.47 5.77
C ARG A 526 39.58 -76.56 4.24
N SER A 527 38.74 -75.80 3.53
CA SER A 527 38.72 -75.82 2.06
C SER A 527 40.02 -75.28 1.45
N LEU A 528 40.66 -74.32 2.11
CA LEU A 528 42.00 -73.81 1.75
C LEU A 528 43.16 -74.74 2.16
N GLY A 529 42.88 -75.94 2.69
CA GLY A 529 43.91 -76.91 3.08
C GLY A 529 44.69 -76.57 4.37
N LEU A 530 44.41 -75.43 5.00
CA LEU A 530 45.01 -75.01 6.28
C LEU A 530 44.57 -75.88 7.47
N LEU A 531 43.53 -76.71 7.29
CA LEU A 531 43.02 -77.66 8.28
C LEU A 531 42.67 -79.00 7.61
N LYS A 532 43.32 -80.11 8.01
CA LYS A 532 43.07 -81.46 7.46
C LYS A 532 41.79 -82.10 8.03
N SER A 533 41.04 -82.82 7.19
CA SER A 533 39.77 -83.46 7.59
C SER A 533 39.95 -84.79 8.33
N VAL A 534 39.29 -84.95 9.47
CA VAL A 534 39.30 -86.20 10.28
C VAL A 534 38.01 -87.00 10.04
N ARG A 535 38.13 -88.28 9.66
CA ARG A 535 36.99 -89.23 9.73
C ARG A 535 36.83 -89.71 11.19
N SER A 536 35.63 -89.63 11.73
CA SER A 536 35.26 -90.20 13.04
C SER A 536 33.79 -90.69 13.05
N PRO A 537 33.39 -91.62 13.94
CA PRO A 537 32.16 -92.42 13.78
C PRO A 537 30.88 -91.75 14.32
N GLN A 538 29.72 -92.24 13.86
CA GLN A 538 28.37 -91.77 14.22
C GLN A 538 27.91 -92.21 15.61
N PHE A 539 26.99 -91.44 16.24
CA PHE A 539 25.88 -91.99 17.04
C PHE A 539 24.60 -91.12 16.97
N ARG A 540 23.43 -91.73 17.24
CA ARG A 540 22.05 -91.18 17.07
C ARG A 540 21.48 -90.57 18.36
N GLY A 541 20.45 -89.71 18.24
CA GLY A 541 19.56 -89.38 19.39
C GLY A 541 18.41 -88.39 19.10
N ILE A 542 17.25 -88.89 18.70
CA ILE A 542 15.97 -88.16 18.53
C ILE A 542 15.49 -87.61 19.90
N LYS A 543 15.31 -86.29 20.07
CA LYS A 543 14.06 -85.48 19.95
C LYS A 543 12.92 -85.86 20.92
N ALA A 544 12.45 -84.84 21.65
CA ALA A 544 11.43 -84.92 22.71
C ALA A 544 10.01 -84.54 22.24
N LYS A 545 9.03 -84.65 23.15
CA LYS A 545 7.71 -84.01 23.05
C LYS A 545 7.17 -83.66 24.44
N ALA A 546 6.58 -82.46 24.55
CA ALA A 546 5.93 -81.85 25.72
C ALA A 546 6.85 -81.65 26.95
#